data_AF-A0AAD7J954-F1
#
_entry.id   AF-A0AAD7J954-F1
#
_cell.length_a   1.000
_cell.length_b   1.000
_cell.length_c   1.000
_cell.angle_alpha   90.00
_cell.angle_beta   90.00
_cell.angle_gamma   90.00
#
_symmetry.space_group_name_H-M   'P 1'
#
loop_
_entity.id
_entity.type
_entity.pdbx_description
1 polymer ?
#
loop_
_entity_poly.entity_id
_entity_poly.type
_entity_poly.pdbx_seq_one_letter_code
_entity_poly.pdbx_strand_id
1 'polypeptide(L)'
;MCLAHDETLWHTSHSHRLRIYPRFGGGDSVWTQDDRDPSDGGDVPHEVHQFYAFWSTFKTLKTFEWVTPYSCGAHASPREVRFCKKLNKPYQEEMRAAYNEMIQVLPLLLHLHHHITNSYTQVVAKAMKSEDPRYLRHLAIRQQRQAADTQMTARDAQRVHRNQKKQKMKNKKKNKTTW
;
A
#
# COMPACT_ATOMS: atom_id res chain seq x y z
N MET A 1 -2.76 25.95 -0.78
CA MET A 1 -1.99 25.75 0.47
C MET A 1 -2.09 24.27 0.83
N CYS A 2 -0.99 23.57 1.09
CA CYS A 2 -1.03 22.14 1.42
C CYS A 2 -0.99 21.91 2.95
N LEU A 3 -1.61 20.81 3.41
CA LEU A 3 -1.75 20.48 4.83
C LEU A 3 -0.40 20.48 5.58
N ALA A 4 0.64 19.87 4.97
CA ALA A 4 1.97 19.82 5.55
C ALA A 4 2.57 21.23 5.75
N HIS A 5 2.37 22.14 4.80
CA HIS A 5 2.87 23.51 4.91
C HIS A 5 2.14 24.28 6.00
N ASP A 6 0.82 24.16 6.08
CA ASP A 6 0.04 24.81 7.14
C ASP A 6 0.48 24.33 8.53
N GLU A 7 0.70 23.02 8.71
CA GLU A 7 1.22 22.50 9.98
C GLU A 7 2.62 23.05 10.32
N THR A 8 3.50 23.25 9.34
CA THR A 8 4.83 23.83 9.61
C THR A 8 4.78 25.23 10.22
N LEU A 9 3.72 26.01 9.97
CA LEU A 9 3.56 27.35 10.54
C LEU A 9 3.35 27.34 12.06
N TRP A 10 2.92 26.21 12.62
CA TRP A 10 2.66 26.03 14.05
C TRP A 10 3.85 25.44 14.81
N HIS A 11 4.97 25.20 14.13
CA HIS A 11 6.22 24.82 14.78
C HIS A 11 6.91 26.07 15.33
N THR A 12 7.06 26.17 16.66
CA THR A 12 7.95 27.16 17.26
C THR A 12 9.40 26.90 16.83
N SER A 13 10.24 27.94 16.81
CA SER A 13 11.59 27.95 16.21
C SER A 13 12.56 26.84 16.70
N HIS A 14 12.29 26.22 17.85
CA HIS A 14 13.07 25.09 18.38
C HIS A 14 12.57 23.70 17.90
N SER A 15 11.34 23.62 17.38
CA SER A 15 10.70 22.41 16.84
C SER A 15 10.90 22.24 15.33
N HIS A 16 11.36 23.31 14.65
CA HIS A 16 11.55 23.36 13.19
C HIS A 16 12.58 22.36 12.63
N ARG A 17 13.50 21.84 13.47
CA ARG A 17 14.60 20.99 13.00
C ARG A 17 14.27 19.49 12.87
N LEU A 18 13.11 19.02 13.33
CA LEU A 18 12.93 17.57 13.56
C LEU A 18 11.70 16.92 12.88
N ARG A 19 10.83 17.66 12.18
CA ARG A 19 9.71 17.04 11.45
C ARG A 19 9.77 17.40 9.97
N ILE A 20 10.52 16.58 9.22
CA ILE A 20 10.33 16.50 7.78
C ILE A 20 9.04 15.71 7.57
N TYR A 21 8.01 16.39 7.07
CA TYR A 21 6.77 15.73 6.67
C TYR A 21 7.05 14.86 5.45
N PRO A 22 6.74 13.54 5.48
CA PRO A 22 6.90 12.72 4.30
C PRO A 22 5.99 13.28 3.20
N ARG A 23 6.60 13.46 2.03
CA ARG A 23 5.89 13.94 0.85
C ARG A 23 4.94 12.83 0.39
N PHE A 24 3.83 13.25 -0.20
CA PHE A 24 2.92 12.31 -0.84
C PHE A 24 3.68 11.50 -1.90
N GLY A 25 4.34 12.19 -2.83
CA GLY A 25 5.02 11.55 -3.95
C GLY A 25 4.63 12.23 -5.25
N GLY A 26 4.96 11.61 -6.37
CA GLY A 26 4.61 12.04 -7.72
C GLY A 26 3.66 11.05 -8.40
N GLY A 27 3.32 11.34 -9.66
CA GLY A 27 2.54 10.42 -10.50
C GLY A 27 3.31 9.15 -10.90
N ASP A 28 4.61 9.13 -10.63
CA ASP A 28 5.54 8.01 -10.80
C ASP A 28 5.70 7.16 -9.53
N SER A 29 5.07 7.54 -8.41
CA SER A 29 5.17 6.80 -7.16
C SER A 29 4.37 5.49 -7.23
N VAL A 30 4.97 4.39 -6.77
CA VAL A 30 4.34 3.07 -6.70
C VAL A 30 3.53 2.98 -5.41
N TRP A 31 2.24 3.30 -5.51
CA TRP A 31 1.34 3.40 -4.36
C TRP A 31 0.80 2.07 -3.88
N THR A 32 0.69 1.11 -4.78
CA THR A 32 0.20 -0.23 -4.52
C THR A 32 1.15 -1.28 -5.11
N GLN A 33 1.05 -2.52 -4.63
CA GLN A 33 1.79 -3.64 -5.21
C GLN A 33 1.45 -3.84 -6.70
N ASP A 34 0.25 -3.43 -7.12
CA ASP A 34 -0.22 -3.55 -8.49
C ASP A 34 0.41 -2.52 -9.44
N ASP A 35 0.85 -1.37 -8.92
CA ASP A 35 1.53 -0.32 -9.70
C ASP A 35 2.98 -0.71 -10.05
N ARG A 36 3.44 -1.84 -9.54
CA ARG A 36 4.83 -2.26 -9.55
C ARG A 36 5.16 -3.09 -10.77
N ASP A 37 6.33 -2.88 -11.36
CA ASP A 37 6.84 -3.76 -12.40
C ASP A 37 7.19 -5.14 -11.80
N PRO A 38 6.59 -6.25 -12.28
CA PRO A 38 6.90 -7.60 -11.82
C PRO A 38 8.39 -7.98 -11.90
N SER A 39 9.19 -7.28 -12.70
CA SER A 39 10.64 -7.55 -12.81
C SER A 39 11.46 -7.07 -11.62
N ASP A 40 10.91 -6.21 -10.75
CA ASP A 40 11.71 -5.39 -9.84
C ASP A 40 11.96 -6.04 -8.47
N GLY A 41 11.38 -7.22 -8.16
CA GLY A 41 11.78 -8.15 -7.09
C GLY A 41 11.72 -7.75 -5.58
N GLY A 42 11.85 -6.47 -5.20
CA GLY A 42 11.71 -5.91 -3.83
C GLY A 42 10.30 -5.65 -3.28
N ASP A 43 10.19 -4.92 -2.16
CA ASP A 43 8.92 -4.54 -1.52
C ASP A 43 8.37 -3.20 -2.07
N VAL A 44 7.14 -2.81 -1.68
CA VAL A 44 6.57 -1.46 -1.95
C VAL A 44 7.57 -0.38 -1.51
N PRO A 45 7.75 0.73 -2.27
CA PRO A 45 8.76 1.72 -1.94
C PRO A 45 8.65 2.21 -0.51
N HIS A 46 9.81 2.30 0.15
CA HIS A 46 9.93 2.71 1.55
C HIS A 46 9.23 4.06 1.82
N GLU A 47 9.19 4.95 0.83
CA GLU A 47 8.57 6.28 0.91
C GLU A 47 7.06 6.23 1.15
N VAL A 48 6.34 5.31 0.50
CA VAL A 48 4.88 5.16 0.65
C VAL A 48 4.54 4.63 2.04
N HIS A 49 5.33 3.67 2.53
CA HIS A 49 5.20 3.18 3.89
C HIS A 49 5.46 4.29 4.93
N GLN A 50 6.50 5.10 4.74
CA GLN A 50 6.77 6.24 5.60
C GLN A 50 5.62 7.25 5.59
N PHE A 51 5.05 7.54 4.41
CA PHE A 51 3.91 8.44 4.26
C PHE A 51 2.72 7.93 5.09
N TYR A 52 2.26 6.70 4.86
CA TYR A 52 1.11 6.17 5.58
C TYR A 52 1.38 6.01 7.08
N ALA A 53 2.55 5.54 7.49
CA ALA A 53 2.91 5.40 8.90
C ALA A 53 2.91 6.75 9.64
N PHE A 54 3.43 7.79 9.00
CA PHE A 54 3.43 9.13 9.58
C PHE A 54 2.02 9.70 9.68
N TRP A 55 1.25 9.68 8.59
CA TRP A 55 -0.05 10.37 8.54
C TRP A 55 -1.15 9.62 9.31
N SER A 56 -1.06 8.29 9.45
CA SER A 56 -1.96 7.50 10.32
C SER A 56 -1.76 7.76 11.81
N THR A 57 -0.58 8.23 12.21
CA THR A 57 -0.24 8.55 13.61
C THR A 57 -0.08 10.06 13.83
N PHE A 58 -0.56 10.86 12.88
CA PHE A 58 -0.39 12.30 12.85
C PHE A 58 -0.96 12.97 14.11
N LYS A 59 -0.23 13.97 14.62
CA LYS A 59 -0.66 14.82 15.72
C LYS A 59 -0.28 16.27 15.41
N THR A 60 -1.29 17.13 15.34
CA THR A 60 -1.13 18.57 15.14
C THR A 60 -0.52 19.25 16.35
N LEU A 61 0.23 20.33 16.08
CA LEU A 61 0.71 21.26 17.10
C LEU A 61 -0.20 22.49 17.26
N LYS A 62 -1.27 22.58 16.46
CA LYS A 62 -2.26 23.66 16.56
C LYS A 62 -2.88 23.71 17.95
N THR A 63 -2.92 24.92 18.50
CA THR A 63 -3.45 25.14 19.85
C THR A 63 -4.97 25.29 19.87
N PHE A 64 -5.59 25.64 18.74
CA PHE A 64 -7.02 25.93 18.61
C PHE A 64 -7.49 27.06 19.55
N GLU A 65 -6.61 28.02 19.85
CA GLU A 65 -6.90 29.12 20.78
C GLU A 65 -8.07 30.02 20.35
N TRP A 66 -8.44 30.00 19.07
CA TRP A 66 -9.62 30.71 18.55
C TRP A 66 -10.95 30.03 18.93
N VAL A 67 -10.92 28.78 19.41
CA VAL A 67 -12.10 28.06 19.90
C VAL A 67 -12.33 28.46 21.35
N THR A 68 -13.14 29.51 21.54
CA THR A 68 -13.46 30.05 22.87
C THR A 68 -14.96 30.29 23.03
N PRO A 69 -15.74 29.24 23.37
CA PRO A 69 -17.16 29.40 23.67
C PRO A 69 -17.42 30.34 24.85
N TYR A 70 -16.51 30.37 25.83
CA TYR A 70 -16.59 31.25 27.00
C TYR A 70 -15.63 32.42 26.82
N SER A 71 -16.18 33.61 26.55
CA SER A 71 -15.41 34.85 26.51
C SER A 71 -15.58 35.62 27.83
N CYS A 72 -14.46 36.07 28.38
CA CYS A 72 -14.45 37.01 29.49
C CYS A 72 -14.44 38.44 28.92
N GLY A 73 -15.24 39.34 29.48
CA GLY A 73 -15.29 40.74 29.04
C GLY A 73 -13.94 41.46 29.15
N ALA A 74 -13.78 42.57 28.42
CA ALA A 74 -12.52 43.32 28.34
C ALA A 74 -11.97 43.83 29.70
N HIS A 75 -12.83 43.93 30.72
CA HIS A 75 -12.48 44.37 32.07
C HIS A 75 -12.47 43.23 33.11
N ALA A 76 -12.45 41.98 32.67
CA ALA A 76 -12.42 40.83 33.57
C ALA A 76 -11.14 40.80 34.41
N SER A 77 -11.28 40.41 35.68
CA SER A 77 -10.14 40.21 36.58
C SER A 77 -9.25 39.07 36.06
N PRO A 78 -7.94 39.05 36.41
CA PRO A 78 -7.04 37.96 36.03
C PRO A 78 -7.53 36.57 36.46
N ARG A 79 -8.31 36.50 37.55
CA ARG A 79 -8.90 35.26 38.05
C ARG A 79 -10.02 34.76 37.14
N GLU A 80 -10.89 35.65 36.67
CA GLU A 80 -11.96 35.34 35.72
C GLU A 80 -11.38 34.92 34.37
N VAL A 81 -10.35 35.62 33.87
CA VAL A 81 -9.67 35.23 32.61
C VAL A 81 -9.10 33.81 32.69
N ARG A 82 -8.45 33.46 33.81
CA ARG A 82 -7.95 32.08 34.03
C ARG A 82 -9.09 31.07 34.10
N PHE A 83 -10.22 31.44 34.70
CA PHE A 83 -11.41 30.61 34.77
C PHE A 83 -12.02 30.37 33.38
N CYS A 84 -12.21 31.42 32.56
CA CYS A 84 -12.64 31.31 31.17
C CYS A 84 -11.69 30.40 30.35
N LYS A 85 -10.37 30.58 30.48
CA LYS A 85 -9.38 29.70 29.82
C LYS A 85 -9.52 28.24 30.26
N LYS A 86 -9.77 27.99 31.55
CA LYS A 86 -9.99 26.63 32.07
C LYS A 86 -11.25 26.00 31.48
N LEU A 87 -12.32 26.77 31.29
CA LEU A 87 -13.55 26.30 30.66
C LEU A 87 -13.40 26.06 29.15
N ASN A 88 -12.60 26.87 28.46
CA ASN A 88 -12.36 26.72 27.02
C ASN A 88 -11.42 25.56 26.68
N LYS A 89 -10.49 25.22 27.58
CA LYS A 89 -9.50 24.15 27.38
C LYS A 89 -10.11 22.82 26.87
N PRO A 90 -11.18 22.25 27.44
CA PRO A 90 -11.78 21.03 26.92
C PRO A 90 -12.28 21.15 25.48
N TYR A 91 -12.87 22.29 25.08
CA TYR A 91 -13.33 22.51 23.70
C TYR A 91 -12.16 22.60 22.71
N GLN A 92 -11.04 23.20 23.15
CA GLN A 92 -9.83 23.28 22.35
C GLN A 92 -9.18 21.89 22.18
N GLU A 93 -9.20 21.07 23.24
CA GLU A 93 -8.73 19.69 23.20
C GLU A 93 -9.63 18.80 22.33
N GLU A 94 -10.95 18.97 22.40
CA GLU A 94 -11.92 18.27 21.54
C GLU A 94 -11.71 18.61 20.07
N MET A 95 -11.58 19.90 19.74
CA MET A 95 -11.31 20.33 18.37
C MET A 95 -9.96 19.82 17.85
N ARG A 96 -8.94 19.77 18.72
CA ARG A 96 -7.66 19.16 18.37
C ARG A 96 -7.80 17.66 18.11
N ALA A 97 -8.58 16.95 18.92
CA ALA A 97 -8.83 15.53 18.73
C ALA A 97 -9.56 15.26 17.41
N ALA A 98 -10.66 15.99 17.15
CA ALA A 98 -11.43 15.88 15.91
C ALA A 98 -10.59 16.19 14.66
N TYR A 99 -9.74 17.22 14.73
CA TYR A 99 -8.83 17.56 13.63
C TYR A 99 -7.79 16.47 13.36
N ASN A 100 -7.19 15.91 14.41
CA ASN A 100 -6.25 14.81 14.27
C ASN A 100 -6.93 13.56 13.68
N GLU A 101 -8.10 13.20 14.19
CA GLU A 101 -8.88 12.07 13.70
C GLU A 101 -9.21 12.25 12.21
N MET A 102 -9.71 13.43 11.82
CA MET A 102 -9.99 13.75 10.41
C MET A 102 -8.75 13.52 9.53
N ILE A 103 -7.58 14.00 9.94
CA ILE A 103 -6.34 13.83 9.18
C ILE A 103 -5.91 12.37 9.13
N GLN A 104 -6.02 11.63 10.25
CA GLN A 104 -5.64 10.22 10.31
C GLN A 104 -6.53 9.33 9.42
N VAL A 105 -7.76 9.75 9.13
CA VAL A 105 -8.68 9.05 8.22
C VAL A 105 -8.32 9.29 6.74
N LEU A 106 -7.76 10.45 6.38
CA LEU A 106 -7.45 10.78 4.97
C LEU A 106 -6.55 9.74 4.27
N PRO A 107 -5.44 9.25 4.88
CA PRO A 107 -4.61 8.22 4.27
C PRO A 107 -5.38 6.92 4.03
N LEU A 108 -6.30 6.53 4.93
CA LEU A 108 -7.11 5.32 4.74
C LEU A 108 -8.03 5.45 3.52
N LEU A 109 -8.69 6.60 3.37
CA LEU A 109 -9.54 6.89 2.22
C LEU A 109 -8.73 6.88 0.91
N LEU A 110 -7.51 7.43 0.95
CA LEU A 110 -6.65 7.47 -0.22
C LEU A 110 -6.14 6.08 -0.60
N HIS A 111 -5.77 5.26 0.38
CA HIS A 111 -5.40 3.87 0.14
C HIS A 111 -6.56 3.07 -0.47
N LEU A 112 -7.77 3.24 0.07
CA LEU A 112 -8.97 2.62 -0.47
C LEU A 112 -9.25 3.08 -1.91
N HIS A 113 -9.14 4.39 -2.17
CA HIS A 113 -9.34 4.94 -3.50
C HIS A 113 -8.34 4.36 -4.51
N HIS A 114 -7.04 4.34 -4.18
CA HIS A 114 -6.02 3.74 -5.06
C HIS A 114 -6.30 2.27 -5.36
N HIS A 115 -6.67 1.49 -4.33
CA HIS A 115 -7.04 0.09 -4.52
C HIS A 115 -8.26 -0.09 -5.44
N ILE A 116 -9.32 0.71 -5.23
CA ILE A 116 -10.52 0.66 -6.07
C ILE A 116 -10.19 1.05 -7.51
N THR A 117 -9.50 2.17 -7.72
CA THR A 117 -9.13 2.64 -9.06
C THR A 117 -8.28 1.61 -9.79
N ASN A 118 -7.29 1.01 -9.11
CA ASN A 118 -6.43 -0.01 -9.70
C ASN A 118 -7.21 -1.29 -10.04
N SER A 119 -8.14 -1.72 -9.19
CA SER A 119 -8.99 -2.86 -9.51
C SER A 119 -9.86 -2.59 -10.75
N TYR A 120 -10.41 -1.38 -10.87
CA TYR A 120 -11.25 -1.00 -11.99
C TYR A 120 -10.45 -0.89 -13.29
N THR A 121 -9.28 -0.24 -13.27
CA THR A 121 -8.41 -0.14 -14.44
C THR A 121 -7.92 -1.51 -14.90
N GLN A 122 -7.62 -2.43 -13.99
CA GLN A 122 -7.29 -3.82 -14.34
C GLN A 122 -8.44 -4.55 -15.01
N VAL A 123 -9.68 -4.39 -14.53
CA VAL A 123 -10.87 -5.00 -15.15
C VAL A 123 -11.07 -4.46 -16.56
N VAL A 124 -11.02 -3.14 -16.74
CA VAL A 124 -11.15 -2.50 -18.06
C VAL A 124 -10.01 -2.95 -18.99
N ALA A 125 -8.77 -2.96 -18.51
CA ALA A 125 -7.63 -3.41 -19.31
C ALA A 125 -7.73 -4.88 -19.71
N LYS A 126 -8.27 -5.75 -18.83
CA LYS A 126 -8.54 -7.16 -19.15
C LYS A 126 -9.64 -7.28 -20.20
N ALA A 127 -10.72 -6.51 -20.08
CA ALA A 127 -11.82 -6.50 -21.06
C ALA A 127 -11.31 -6.05 -22.44
N MET A 128 -10.58 -4.93 -22.50
CA MET A 128 -9.98 -4.44 -23.75
C MET A 128 -8.99 -5.44 -24.36
N LYS A 129 -8.17 -6.11 -23.54
CA LYS A 129 -7.27 -7.17 -24.02
C LYS A 129 -8.05 -8.37 -24.55
N SER A 130 -9.14 -8.79 -23.91
CA SER A 130 -9.95 -9.92 -24.39
C SER A 130 -10.69 -9.64 -25.70
N GLU A 131 -10.92 -8.37 -26.03
CA GLU A 131 -11.53 -7.96 -27.29
C GLU A 131 -10.50 -7.72 -28.42
N ASP A 132 -9.22 -7.53 -28.09
CA ASP A 132 -8.18 -7.31 -29.09
C ASP A 132 -7.80 -8.62 -29.82
N PRO A 133 -8.05 -8.73 -31.14
CA PRO A 133 -7.72 -9.92 -31.92
C PRO A 133 -6.22 -10.24 -31.94
N ARG A 134 -5.33 -9.25 -31.75
CA ARG A 134 -3.89 -9.48 -31.65
C ARG A 134 -3.53 -10.18 -30.34
N TYR A 135 -4.15 -9.75 -29.24
CA TYR A 135 -3.95 -10.36 -27.92
C TYR A 135 -4.51 -11.78 -27.88
N LEU A 136 -5.71 -12.01 -28.44
CA LEU A 136 -6.29 -13.35 -28.56
C LEU A 136 -5.39 -14.30 -29.35
N ARG A 137 -4.82 -13.84 -30.47
CA ARG A 137 -3.86 -14.63 -31.26
C ARG A 137 -2.59 -14.96 -30.47
N HIS A 138 -2.05 -14.00 -29.73
CA HIS A 138 -0.91 -14.23 -28.84
C HIS A 138 -1.23 -15.28 -27.76
N LEU A 139 -2.42 -15.18 -27.15
CA LEU A 139 -2.87 -16.11 -26.10
C LEU A 139 -3.02 -17.54 -26.63
N ALA A 140 -3.57 -17.70 -27.84
CA ALA A 140 -3.69 -19.00 -28.51
C ALA A 140 -2.33 -19.65 -28.79
N ILE A 141 -1.35 -18.86 -29.27
CA ILE A 141 0.03 -19.34 -29.49
C ILE A 141 0.67 -19.77 -28.16
N ARG A 142 0.46 -19.02 -27.08
CA ARG A 142 0.99 -19.35 -25.75
C ARG A 142 0.40 -20.66 -25.21
N GLN A 143 -0.92 -20.86 -25.35
CA GLN A 143 -1.57 -22.10 -24.93
C GLN A 143 -1.06 -23.31 -25.73
N GLN A 144 -0.87 -23.16 -27.05
CA GLN A 144 -0.30 -24.23 -27.88
C GLN A 144 1.12 -24.62 -27.43
N ARG A 145 1.97 -23.64 -27.10
CA ARG A 145 3.33 -23.90 -26.57
C ARG A 145 3.30 -24.64 -25.24
N GLN A 146 2.45 -24.20 -24.29
CA GLN A 146 2.31 -24.86 -22.99
C GLN A 146 1.78 -26.30 -23.12
N ALA A 147 0.83 -26.53 -24.03
CA ALA A 147 0.34 -27.88 -24.33
C ALA A 147 1.43 -28.76 -24.94
N ALA A 148 2.26 -28.23 -25.84
CA ALA A 148 3.39 -28.94 -26.42
C ALA A 148 4.45 -29.31 -25.36
N ASP A 149 4.81 -28.39 -24.47
CA ASP A 149 5.77 -28.65 -23.39
C ASP A 149 5.25 -29.71 -22.40
N THR A 150 3.95 -29.68 -22.09
CA THR A 150 3.30 -30.66 -21.22
C THR A 150 3.28 -32.05 -21.87
N GLN A 151 3.04 -32.13 -23.19
CA GLN A 151 3.10 -33.39 -23.92
C GLN A 151 4.54 -33.94 -24.02
N MET A 152 5.53 -33.06 -24.19
CA MET A 152 6.93 -33.45 -24.25
C MET A 152 7.41 -34.02 -22.91
N THR A 153 7.15 -33.31 -21.81
CA THR A 153 7.47 -33.77 -20.45
C THR A 153 6.78 -35.08 -20.07
N ALA A 154 5.50 -35.25 -20.46
CA ALA A 154 4.78 -36.50 -20.25
C ALA A 154 5.41 -37.68 -21.03
N ARG A 155 5.83 -37.46 -22.28
CA ARG A 155 6.52 -38.48 -23.09
C ARG A 155 7.88 -38.84 -22.50
N ASP A 156 8.63 -37.87 -22.01
CA ASP A 156 9.92 -38.10 -21.37
C ASP A 156 9.77 -38.86 -20.05
N ALA A 157 8.77 -38.51 -19.22
CA ALA A 157 8.45 -39.25 -18.01
C ALA A 157 8.09 -40.72 -18.32
N GLN A 158 7.31 -40.97 -19.37
CA GLN A 158 6.94 -42.32 -19.81
C GLN A 158 8.16 -43.12 -20.31
N ARG A 159 9.10 -42.45 -21.00
CA ARG A 159 10.37 -43.05 -21.46
C ARG A 159 11.28 -43.42 -20.29
N VAL A 160 11.39 -42.56 -19.29
CA VAL A 160 12.14 -42.83 -18.05
C VAL A 160 11.55 -44.04 -17.31
N HIS A 161 10.24 -44.08 -17.12
CA HIS A 161 9.56 -45.20 -16.45
C HIS A 161 9.78 -46.54 -17.19
N ARG A 162 9.69 -46.53 -18.53
CA ARG A 162 9.96 -47.72 -19.35
C ARG A 162 11.41 -48.21 -19.21
N ASN A 163 12.37 -47.29 -19.19
CA ASN A 163 13.78 -47.61 -19.01
C ASN A 163 14.06 -48.19 -17.62
N GLN A 164 13.47 -47.63 -16.55
CA GLN A 164 13.57 -48.17 -15.20
C GLN A 164 13.00 -49.60 -15.11
N LYS A 165 11.85 -49.87 -15.73
CA LYS A 165 11.26 -51.23 -15.77
C LYS A 165 12.17 -52.23 -16.49
N LYS A 166 12.78 -51.83 -17.61
CA LYS A 166 13.78 -52.64 -18.33
C LYS A 166 15.02 -52.92 -17.46
N GLN A 167 15.51 -51.92 -16.72
CA GLN A 167 16.65 -52.08 -15.80
C GLN A 167 16.34 -53.09 -14.70
N LYS A 168 15.18 -52.98 -14.05
CA LYS A 168 14.71 -53.92 -13.01
C LYS A 168 14.62 -55.36 -13.55
N MET A 169 14.09 -55.53 -14.77
CA MET A 169 14.00 -56.84 -15.43
C MET A 169 15.38 -57.43 -15.74
N LYS A 170 16.35 -56.62 -16.21
CA LYS A 170 17.73 -57.06 -16.45
C LYS A 170 18.43 -57.49 -15.16
N ASN A 171 18.28 -56.72 -14.07
CA ASN A 171 18.85 -57.07 -12.78
C ASN A 171 18.23 -58.36 -12.21
N LYS A 172 16.91 -58.54 -12.35
CA LYS A 172 16.24 -59.79 -11.95
C LYS A 172 16.71 -61.01 -12.74
N LYS A 173 17.03 -60.85 -14.03
CA LYS A 173 17.61 -61.93 -14.86
C LYS A 173 19.04 -62.25 -14.43
N LYS A 174 19.90 -61.24 -14.22
CA LYS A 174 21.28 -61.45 -13.76
C LYS A 174 21.33 -62.26 -12.47
N ASN A 175 20.50 -61.92 -11.48
CA ASN A 175 20.43 -62.64 -10.19
C ASN A 175 19.90 -64.09 -10.28
N LYS A 176 19.29 -64.50 -11.41
CA LYS A 176 18.84 -65.88 -11.64
C LYS A 176 19.89 -66.76 -12.35
N THR A 177 20.92 -66.14 -12.93
CA THR A 177 21.99 -66.83 -13.69
C THR A 177 23.23 -67.10 -12.83
N THR A 178 23.26 -66.58 -11.61
CA THR A 178 24.26 -66.87 -10.58
C THR A 178 23.69 -67.94 -9.63
N TRP A 179 23.66 -69.19 -10.10
CA TRP A 179 23.53 -70.42 -9.32
C TRP A 179 24.22 -71.54 -10.08
#